data_AF-A0A520BL19-F1
#
_entry.id   AF-A0A520BL19-F1
#
_cell.length_a   1.000
_cell.length_b   1.000
_cell.length_c   1.000
_cell.angle_alpha   90.00
_cell.angle_beta   90.00
_cell.angle_gamma   90.00
#
_symmetry.space_group_name_H-M   'P 1'
#
loop_
_entity.id
_entity.type
_entity.pdbx_description
1 polymer ?
#
loop_
_entity_poly.entity_id
_entity_poly.type
_entity_poly.pdbx_seq_one_letter_code
_entity_poly.pdbx_strand_id
1 'polypeptide(L)'
;MEQNCTVEEIRNFKNNCPKELPDTYVNFIAENHSVEGDLPCNPFNFRLWKPNEVMENNVDYEVKEYIPTYFAIGDQGGGEMFVISLKDKKVYLIPFVPMDEEAKIECFESFTMFIKNMGWRSEEA
;
A
#
# COMPACT_ATOMS: atom_id res chain seq x y z
N MET A 1 -20.79 5.22 -9.21
CA MET A 1 -20.11 4.55 -10.33
C MET A 1 -18.91 3.86 -9.73
N GLU A 2 -19.04 2.59 -9.37
CA GLU A 2 -17.88 1.76 -9.02
C GLU A 2 -17.03 1.64 -10.28
N GLN A 3 -15.89 2.34 -10.32
CA GLN A 3 -14.93 2.15 -11.40
C GLN A 3 -14.31 0.76 -11.22
N ASN A 4 -14.85 -0.21 -11.96
CA ASN A 4 -14.26 -1.53 -12.13
C ASN A 4 -12.89 -1.37 -12.80
N CYS A 5 -11.82 -1.90 -12.20
CA CYS A 5 -10.54 -1.99 -12.88
C CYS A 5 -10.67 -2.86 -14.12
N THR A 6 -10.07 -2.44 -15.22
CA THR A 6 -10.07 -3.22 -16.46
C THR A 6 -9.07 -4.37 -16.38
N VAL A 7 -9.30 -5.44 -17.15
CA VAL A 7 -8.35 -6.57 -17.26
C VAL A 7 -6.96 -6.08 -17.71
N GLU A 8 -6.92 -5.01 -18.50
CA GLU A 8 -5.68 -4.42 -18.97
C GLU A 8 -4.93 -3.67 -17.87
N GLU A 9 -5.63 -2.90 -17.02
CA GLU A 9 -5.04 -2.25 -15.84
C GLU A 9 -4.45 -3.27 -14.86
N ILE A 10 -5.18 -4.36 -14.58
CA ILE A 10 -4.68 -5.43 -13.71
C ILE A 10 -3.45 -6.10 -14.32
N ARG A 11 -3.47 -6.36 -15.64
CA ARG A 11 -2.32 -6.93 -16.35
C ARG A 11 -1.12 -5.98 -16.30
N ASN A 12 -1.35 -4.69 -16.53
CA ASN A 12 -0.32 -3.66 -16.48
C ASN A 12 0.31 -3.59 -15.08
N PHE A 13 -0.51 -3.55 -14.03
CA PHE A 13 -0.07 -3.58 -12.64
C PHE A 13 0.81 -4.81 -12.35
N LYS A 14 0.34 -6.02 -12.68
CA LYS A 14 1.10 -7.26 -12.47
C LYS A 14 2.44 -7.29 -13.22
N ASN A 15 2.50 -6.69 -14.40
CA ASN A 15 3.70 -6.70 -15.24
C ASN A 15 4.74 -5.64 -14.83
N ASN A 16 4.31 -4.53 -14.23
CA ASN A 16 5.18 -3.40 -13.93
C ASN A 16 5.50 -3.24 -12.43
N CYS A 17 4.84 -4.01 -11.56
CA CYS A 17 5.22 -4.11 -10.16
C CYS A 17 6.68 -4.60 -10.01
N PRO A 18 7.44 -4.06 -9.04
CA PRO A 18 8.72 -4.63 -8.64
C PRO A 18 8.58 -6.13 -8.34
N LYS A 19 9.52 -6.93 -8.86
CA LYS A 19 9.53 -8.40 -8.66
C LYS A 19 9.76 -8.79 -7.21
N GLU A 20 10.30 -7.84 -6.44
CA GLU A 20 10.54 -7.91 -5.03
C GLU A 20 9.24 -7.81 -4.21
N LEU A 21 8.12 -7.35 -4.77
CA LEU A 21 6.89 -7.25 -4.00
C LEU A 21 6.36 -8.64 -3.61
N PRO A 22 5.72 -8.76 -2.43
CA PRO A 22 5.03 -9.99 -2.06
C PRO A 22 3.92 -10.32 -3.07
N ASP A 23 3.89 -11.56 -3.56
CA ASP A 23 2.79 -12.05 -4.41
C ASP A 23 1.42 -11.90 -3.73
N THR A 24 1.40 -11.97 -2.39
CA THR A 24 0.20 -11.72 -1.58
C THR A 24 -0.36 -10.32 -1.83
N TYR A 25 0.49 -9.29 -1.91
CA TYR A 25 0.05 -7.92 -2.21
C TYR A 25 -0.46 -7.80 -3.64
N VAL A 26 0.32 -8.28 -4.61
CA VAL A 26 0.00 -8.15 -6.03
C VAL A 26 -1.32 -8.85 -6.37
N ASN A 27 -1.54 -10.05 -5.83
CA ASN A 27 -2.80 -10.77 -6.05
C ASN A 27 -3.97 -10.13 -5.29
N PHE A 28 -3.74 -9.67 -4.06
CA PHE A 28 -4.80 -9.02 -3.26
C PHE A 28 -5.36 -7.78 -3.96
N ILE A 29 -4.50 -6.88 -4.44
CA ILE A 29 -4.95 -5.66 -5.15
C ILE A 29 -5.58 -5.97 -6.51
N ALA A 30 -5.07 -6.99 -7.21
CA ALA A 30 -5.67 -7.44 -8.47
C ALA A 30 -7.09 -8.00 -8.28
N GLU A 31 -7.41 -8.58 -7.12
CA GLU A 31 -8.72 -9.17 -6.82
C GLU A 31 -9.70 -8.18 -6.18
N ASN A 32 -9.21 -7.32 -5.28
CA ASN A 32 -10.05 -6.44 -4.47
C ASN A 32 -10.12 -5.00 -5.01
N HIS A 33 -9.29 -4.66 -6.00
CA HIS A 33 -9.13 -3.34 -6.59
C HIS A 33 -8.72 -2.27 -5.56
N SER A 34 -9.66 -1.75 -4.78
CA SER A 34 -9.42 -0.78 -3.72
C SER A 34 -9.99 -1.31 -2.41
N VAL A 35 -9.25 -1.14 -1.32
CA VAL A 35 -9.69 -1.54 0.01
C VAL A 35 -9.37 -0.42 0.98
N GLU A 36 -10.39 0.03 1.70
CA GLU A 36 -10.26 0.97 2.80
C GLU A 36 -10.87 0.38 4.07
N GLY A 37 -10.37 0.81 5.23
CA GLY A 37 -10.91 0.37 6.51
C GLY A 37 -10.04 0.79 7.69
N ASP A 38 -10.36 0.22 8.85
CA ASP A 38 -9.68 0.51 10.10
C ASP A 38 -8.57 -0.50 10.40
N LEU A 39 -7.56 -0.03 11.14
CA LEU A 39 -6.44 -0.80 11.70
C LEU A 39 -6.48 -0.76 13.24
N PRO A 40 -6.05 -1.82 13.93
CA PRO A 40 -5.99 -1.87 15.40
C PRO A 40 -4.88 -0.99 16.01
N CYS A 41 -4.03 -0.39 15.18
CA CYS A 41 -2.87 0.38 15.59
C CYS A 41 -2.73 1.62 14.70
N ASN A 42 -2.02 2.64 15.20
CA ASN A 42 -1.69 3.86 14.44
C ASN A 42 -1.19 3.50 13.04
N PRO A 43 -1.76 4.07 11.95
CA PRO A 43 -2.63 5.25 11.91
C PRO A 43 -4.14 5.02 12.10
N PHE A 44 -4.57 3.83 12.53
CA PHE A 44 -5.97 3.41 12.76
C PHE A 44 -6.86 3.31 11.53
N ASN A 45 -6.43 3.84 10.39
CA ASN A 45 -7.14 3.70 9.13
C ASN A 45 -6.15 3.43 7.98
N PHE A 46 -6.67 2.91 6.89
CA PHE A 46 -5.90 2.70 5.68
C PHE A 46 -6.79 2.78 4.45
N ARG A 47 -6.15 3.11 3.33
CA ARG A 47 -6.71 3.09 1.99
C ARG A 47 -5.66 2.54 1.03
N LEU A 48 -5.85 1.31 0.58
CA LEU A 48 -5.07 0.72 -0.50
C LEU A 48 -5.59 1.24 -1.85
N TRP A 49 -4.66 1.75 -2.64
CA TRP A 49 -4.93 2.29 -3.96
C TRP A 49 -5.27 1.18 -4.97
N LYS A 50 -6.01 1.56 -6.01
CA LYS A 50 -6.32 0.67 -7.12
C LYS A 50 -5.08 0.29 -7.94
N PRO A 51 -5.08 -0.83 -8.67
CA PRO A 51 -3.96 -1.22 -9.52
C PRO A 51 -3.41 -0.09 -10.41
N ASN A 52 -4.27 0.71 -11.03
CA ASN A 52 -3.87 1.86 -11.85
C ASN A 52 -3.32 3.01 -10.99
N GLU A 53 -4.03 3.38 -9.92
CA GLU A 53 -3.62 4.44 -8.99
C GLU A 53 -2.27 4.13 -8.34
N VAL A 54 -1.99 2.86 -8.01
CA VAL A 54 -0.67 2.44 -7.49
C VAL A 54 0.42 2.77 -8.50
N MET A 55 0.21 2.45 -9.79
CA MET A 55 1.19 2.72 -10.82
C MET A 55 1.37 4.22 -11.07
N GLU A 56 0.27 4.97 -11.13
CA GLU A 56 0.26 6.43 -11.34
C GLU A 56 0.92 7.14 -10.15
N ASN A 57 0.48 6.88 -8.92
CA ASN A 57 0.97 7.55 -7.72
C ASN A 57 2.45 7.28 -7.44
N ASN A 58 2.97 6.07 -7.72
CA ASN A 58 4.41 5.80 -7.56
C ASN A 58 5.27 6.63 -8.54
N VAL A 59 4.72 7.00 -9.70
CA VAL A 59 5.37 7.88 -10.67
C VAL A 59 5.18 9.35 -10.28
N ASP A 60 3.94 9.75 -9.99
CA ASP A 60 3.58 11.14 -9.70
C ASP A 60 4.22 11.67 -8.41
N TYR A 61 4.35 10.82 -7.39
CA TYR A 61 5.07 11.16 -6.15
C TYR A 61 6.57 10.88 -6.21
N GLU A 62 7.08 10.43 -7.37
CA GLU A 62 8.50 10.14 -7.57
C GLU A 62 9.08 9.20 -6.48
N VAL A 63 8.28 8.21 -6.03
CA VAL A 63 8.62 7.33 -4.90
C VAL A 63 9.98 6.65 -5.11
N LYS A 64 10.28 6.28 -6.35
CA LYS A 64 11.55 5.66 -6.73
C LYS A 64 12.75 6.60 -6.58
N GLU A 65 12.56 7.91 -6.70
CA GLU A 65 13.62 8.91 -6.55
C GLU A 65 13.93 9.18 -5.08
N TYR A 66 12.89 9.40 -4.26
CA TYR A 66 13.06 9.71 -2.84
C TYR A 66 13.37 8.46 -1.99
N ILE A 67 12.63 7.37 -2.20
CA ILE A 67 12.71 6.14 -1.40
C ILE A 67 12.83 4.89 -2.29
N PRO A 68 13.94 4.72 -3.04
CA PRO A 68 14.11 3.71 -4.10
C PRO A 68 13.94 2.25 -3.65
N THR A 69 14.07 1.98 -2.36
CA THR A 69 13.96 0.62 -1.80
C THR A 69 12.58 0.31 -1.26
N TYR A 70 11.61 1.18 -1.53
CA TYR A 70 10.23 1.06 -1.09
C TYR A 70 9.29 1.24 -2.27
N PHE A 71 8.05 0.79 -2.09
CA PHE A 71 6.99 0.90 -3.08
C PHE A 71 5.71 1.32 -2.38
N ALA A 72 5.11 2.43 -2.82
CA ALA A 72 3.90 2.96 -2.22
C ALA A 72 2.68 2.14 -2.64
N ILE A 73 1.83 1.81 -1.68
CA ILE A 73 0.69 0.90 -1.89
C ILE A 73 -0.66 1.51 -1.52
N GLY A 74 -0.64 2.66 -0.85
CA GLY A 74 -1.82 3.26 -0.26
C GLY A 74 -1.47 4.43 0.65
N ASP A 75 -2.49 5.00 1.28
CA ASP A 75 -2.37 6.06 2.27
C ASP A 75 -3.35 5.83 3.43
N GLN A 76 -3.35 6.75 4.39
CA GLN A 76 -4.26 6.75 5.52
C GLN A 76 -5.35 7.84 5.41
N GLY A 77 -5.59 8.38 4.19
CA GLY A 77 -6.45 9.53 3.96
C GLY A 77 -5.88 10.86 4.47
N GLY A 78 -4.58 10.91 4.78
CA GLY A 78 -3.88 12.05 5.38
C GLY A 78 -2.51 12.35 4.73
N GLY A 79 -1.54 12.81 5.53
CA GLY A 79 -0.22 13.25 5.08
C GLY A 79 0.85 12.16 4.96
N GLU A 80 0.48 10.89 5.07
CA GLU A 80 1.38 9.74 5.12
C GLU A 80 0.88 8.60 4.23
N MET A 81 1.83 7.86 3.66
CA MET A 81 1.60 6.73 2.76
C MET A 81 2.08 5.41 3.36
N PHE A 82 1.36 4.34 3.05
CA PHE A 82 1.82 2.99 3.28
C PHE A 82 2.76 2.56 2.17
N VAL A 83 3.90 1.99 2.56
CA VAL A 83 4.91 1.49 1.64
C VAL A 83 5.32 0.06 2.00
N ILE A 84 5.62 -0.75 1.00
CA ILE A 84 6.27 -2.05 1.18
C ILE A 84 7.75 -1.87 0.90
N SER A 85 8.60 -2.32 1.83
CA SER A 85 10.03 -2.37 1.60
C SER A 85 10.37 -3.53 0.66
N LEU A 86 11.10 -3.21 -0.40
CA LEU A 86 11.57 -4.19 -1.38
C LEU A 86 12.72 -5.04 -0.83
N LYS A 87 13.30 -4.67 0.32
CA LYS A 87 14.40 -5.42 0.98
C LYS A 87 13.86 -6.50 1.92
N ASP A 88 13.06 -6.11 2.91
CA ASP A 88 12.61 -6.98 4.01
C ASP A 88 11.12 -7.38 3.93
N LYS A 89 10.38 -6.84 2.94
CA LYS A 89 8.95 -7.13 2.70
C LYS A 89 8.01 -6.68 3.81
N LYS A 90 8.48 -5.85 4.74
CA LYS A 90 7.66 -5.25 5.79
C LYS A 90 6.84 -4.08 5.24
N VAL A 91 5.78 -3.74 5.97
CA VAL A 91 4.94 -2.57 5.69
C VAL A 91 5.32 -1.44 6.63
N TYR A 92 5.65 -0.29 6.04
CA TYR A 92 6.01 0.93 6.73
C TYR A 92 5.03 2.05 6.39
N LEU A 93 5.06 3.09 7.20
CA LEU A 93 4.37 4.34 6.98
C LEU A 93 5.41 5.45 6.83
N ILE A 94 5.31 6.23 5.77
CA ILE A 94 6.24 7.32 5.45
C ILE A 94 5.44 8.59 5.12
N PRO A 95 5.81 9.78 5.64
CA PRO A 95 5.15 11.02 5.27
C PRO A 95 5.38 11.37 3.79
N PHE A 96 4.38 11.93 3.11
CA PHE A 96 4.54 12.41 1.73
C PHE A 96 5.59 13.53 1.62
N VAL A 97 5.77 14.31 2.67
CA VAL A 97 6.79 15.35 2.77
C VAL A 97 7.38 15.29 4.18
N PRO A 98 8.69 15.01 4.35
CA PRO A 98 9.74 15.04 3.33
C PRO A 98 9.94 13.76 2.48
N MET A 99 9.09 12.72 2.58
CA MET A 99 9.31 11.41 1.91
C MET A 99 10.70 10.83 2.21
N ASP A 100 10.99 10.67 3.51
CA ASP A 100 12.29 10.24 3.99
C ASP A 100 12.21 8.87 4.67
N GLU A 101 13.16 7.98 4.37
CA GLU A 101 13.25 6.67 5.00
C GLU A 101 13.66 6.72 6.48
N GLU A 102 14.25 7.84 6.94
CA GLU A 102 14.53 8.09 8.35
C GLU A 102 13.25 8.37 9.15
N ALA A 103 12.22 8.90 8.48
CA ALA A 103 10.92 9.19 9.08
C ALA A 103 9.95 7.98 9.07
N LYS A 104 10.42 6.80 8.64
CA LYS A 104 9.55 5.62 8.51
C LYS A 104 9.11 5.09 9.87
N ILE A 105 7.86 4.67 9.94
CA ILE A 105 7.29 3.95 11.07
C ILE A 105 6.97 2.53 10.62
N GLU A 106 7.51 1.52 11.33
CA GLU A 106 7.16 0.12 11.07
C GLU A 106 5.72 -0.14 11.52
N CYS A 107 4.86 -0.62 10.60
CA CYS A 107 3.47 -0.94 10.91
C CYS A 107 3.24 -2.45 11.04
N PHE A 108 3.73 -3.23 10.08
CA PHE A 108 3.52 -4.67 10.05
C PHE A 108 4.75 -5.41 9.51
N GLU A 109 5.03 -6.60 10.07
CA GLU A 109 6.15 -7.44 9.64
C GLU A 109 5.95 -8.04 8.24
N SER A 110 4.73 -8.00 7.70
CA SER A 110 4.44 -8.43 6.33
C SER A 110 3.09 -7.90 5.85
N PHE A 111 2.89 -7.86 4.52
CA PHE A 111 1.58 -7.57 3.95
C PHE A 111 0.50 -8.60 4.38
N THR A 112 0.88 -9.86 4.61
CA THR A 112 -0.05 -10.88 5.15
C THR A 112 -0.53 -10.52 6.56
N MET A 113 0.34 -9.96 7.41
CA MET A 113 -0.08 -9.44 8.71
C MET A 113 -0.95 -8.20 8.58
N PHE A 114 -0.62 -7.30 7.66
CA PHE A 114 -1.46 -6.14 7.34
C PHE A 114 -2.90 -6.58 7.05
N ILE A 115 -3.09 -7.50 6.09
CA ILE A 115 -4.44 -7.93 5.69
C ILE A 115 -5.22 -8.67 6.79
N LYS A 116 -4.52 -9.40 7.67
CA LYS A 116 -5.16 -10.09 8.82
C LYS A 116 -5.71 -9.12 9.87
N ASN A 117 -5.17 -7.90 9.92
CA ASN A 117 -5.57 -6.87 10.86
C ASN A 117 -6.48 -5.82 10.21
N MET A 118 -6.78 -5.92 8.91
CA MET A 118 -7.75 -5.06 8.24
C MET A 118 -9.17 -5.35 8.75
N GLY A 119 -9.99 -4.29 8.84
CA GLY A 119 -11.37 -4.44 9.28
C GLY A 119 -11.46 -4.81 10.76
N TRP A 120 -10.44 -4.45 11.55
CA TRP A 120 -10.53 -4.53 12.98
C TRP A 120 -11.69 -3.65 13.44
N ARG A 121 -12.72 -4.31 13.97
CA ARG A 121 -13.76 -3.68 14.79
C ARG A 121 -13.40 -4.06 16.21
N SER A 122 -13.39 -3.11 17.15
CA SER A 122 -13.41 -3.50 18.56
C SER A 122 -14.61 -4.41 18.75
N GLU A 123 -14.42 -5.69 19.07
CA GLU A 123 -15.48 -6.52 19.61
C GLU A 123 -15.83 -6.00 21.00
N GLU A 124 -16.49 -4.84 21.08
CA GLU A 124 -17.22 -4.37 22.26
C GLU A 124 -18.42 -3.52 21.82
N ALA A 125 -19.54 -4.22 21.62
CA ALA A 125 -20.83 -3.84 22.20
C ALA A 125 -21.67 -5.12 22.42
#